data_AF-A0A527WH09-F1
#
_entry.id   AF-A0A527WH09-F1
#
_cell.length_a   1.000
_cell.length_b   1.000
_cell.length_c   1.000
_cell.angle_alpha   90.00
_cell.angle_beta   90.00
_cell.angle_gamma   90.00
#
_symmetry.space_group_name_H-M   'P 1'
#
loop_
_entity.id
_entity.type
_entity.pdbx_description
1 polymer ?
#
loop_
_entity_poly.entity_id
_entity_poly.type
_entity_poly.pdbx_seq_one_letter_code
_entity_poly.pdbx_strand_id
1 'polypeptide(L)'
;MLSQLRKVLAASALSLVVATAAHAADKHKVAFVPQLIGIPYFNAMEAGGNRAAKDLGVDFVYSGPVDTNPVDQLQIVQNLIDQGVE
;
A
#
# COMPACT_ATOMS: atom_id res chain seq x y z
N MET A 1 9.83 48.69 -15.40
CA MET A 1 9.90 47.82 -14.20
C MET A 1 8.76 46.81 -14.11
N LEU A 2 7.49 47.18 -14.34
CA LEU A 2 6.35 46.24 -14.19
C LEU A 2 6.38 45.01 -15.12
N SER A 3 6.93 45.10 -16.33
CA SER A 3 6.97 43.96 -17.27
C SER A 3 8.00 42.88 -16.89
N GLN A 4 9.09 43.27 -16.23
CA GLN A 4 10.10 42.33 -15.73
C GLN A 4 9.59 41.60 -14.48
N LEU A 5 8.82 42.29 -13.63
CA LEU A 5 8.19 41.71 -12.44
C LEU A 5 7.16 40.62 -12.81
N ARG A 6 6.37 40.83 -13.88
CA ARG A 6 5.42 39.83 -14.41
C ARG A 6 6.11 38.59 -14.98
N LYS A 7 7.27 38.75 -15.63
CA LYS A 7 8.06 37.64 -16.17
C LYS A 7 8.67 36.79 -15.05
N VAL A 8 9.13 37.41 -13.97
CA VAL A 8 9.66 36.71 -12.79
C VAL A 8 8.55 35.93 -12.07
N LEU A 9 7.35 36.51 -11.89
CA LEU A 9 6.21 35.80 -11.28
C LEU A 9 5.75 34.58 -12.11
N ALA A 10 5.72 34.71 -13.44
CA ALA A 10 5.36 33.60 -14.32
C ALA A 10 6.40 32.47 -14.32
N ALA A 11 7.70 32.81 -14.23
CA ALA A 11 8.78 31.83 -14.11
C ALA A 11 8.72 31.08 -12.77
N SER A 12 8.45 31.76 -11.65
CA SER A 12 8.29 31.13 -10.33
C SER A 12 7.07 30.23 -10.20
N ALA A 13 5.97 30.54 -10.90
CA ALA A 13 4.77 29.71 -10.89
C ALA A 13 4.98 28.38 -11.64
N LEU A 14 5.81 28.38 -12.70
CA LEU A 14 6.12 27.18 -13.46
C LEU A 14 7.11 26.25 -12.72
N SER A 15 8.03 26.82 -11.93
CA SER A 15 8.94 26.04 -11.08
C SER A 15 8.24 25.30 -9.95
N LEU A 16 7.09 25.81 -9.46
CA LEU A 16 6.34 25.20 -8.37
C LEU A 16 5.53 23.97 -8.80
N VAL A 17 5.11 23.91 -10.07
CA VAL A 17 4.31 22.80 -10.62
C VAL A 17 5.17 21.56 -10.93
N VAL A 18 6.45 21.74 -11.26
CA VAL A 18 7.37 20.62 -11.54
C VAL A 18 7.84 19.92 -10.25
N ALA A 19 7.81 20.61 -9.10
CA ALA A 19 8.24 20.04 -7.83
C ALA A 19 7.22 19.10 -7.17
N THR A 20 5.95 19.11 -7.60
CA THR A 20 4.90 18.23 -7.04
C THR A 20 4.75 16.90 -7.79
N ALA A 21 5.51 16.66 -8.85
CA ALA A 21 5.60 15.35 -9.49
C ALA A 21 6.56 14.40 -8.74
N ALA A 22 6.64 14.53 -7.42
CA ALA A 22 7.26 13.51 -6.58
C ALA A 22 6.53 12.20 -6.85
N HIS A 23 7.19 11.31 -7.59
CA HIS A 23 6.72 9.96 -7.85
C HIS A 23 6.30 9.34 -6.51
N ALA A 24 5.00 9.12 -6.32
CA ALA A 24 4.53 8.14 -5.39
C ALA A 24 5.05 6.80 -5.93
N ALA A 25 6.20 6.35 -5.40
CA ALA A 25 6.64 4.99 -5.67
C ALA A 25 5.51 4.05 -5.24
N ASP A 26 5.12 3.12 -6.12
CA ASP A 26 4.13 2.11 -5.77
C ASP A 26 4.61 1.40 -4.50
N LYS A 27 3.75 1.38 -3.48
CA LYS A 27 4.06 0.70 -2.24
C LYS A 27 4.14 -0.80 -2.50
N HIS A 28 5.16 -1.44 -1.92
CA HIS A 28 5.19 -2.90 -1.86
C HIS A 28 3.92 -3.40 -1.17
N LYS A 29 3.32 -4.45 -1.71
CA LYS A 29 2.15 -5.11 -1.15
C LYS A 29 2.59 -6.41 -0.53
N VAL A 30 2.25 -6.66 0.73
CA VAL A 30 2.62 -7.87 1.46
C VAL A 30 1.35 -8.55 1.97
N ALA A 31 1.14 -9.82 1.63
CA ALA A 31 0.02 -10.60 2.12
C ALA A 31 0.38 -11.39 3.37
N PHE A 32 -0.56 -11.43 4.32
CA PHE A 32 -0.57 -12.41 5.39
C PHE A 32 -1.80 -13.30 5.27
N VAL A 33 -1.55 -14.58 5.01
CA VAL A 33 -2.59 -15.61 4.84
C VAL A 33 -2.61 -16.51 6.07
N PRO A 34 -3.50 -16.28 7.05
CA PRO A 34 -3.62 -17.15 8.22
C PRO A 34 -4.24 -18.50 7.84
N GLN A 35 -4.20 -19.45 8.78
CA GLN A 35 -4.90 -20.73 8.61
C GLN A 35 -6.42 -20.55 8.56
N LEU A 36 -6.96 -19.60 9.33
CA LEU A 36 -8.35 -19.17 9.28
C LEU A 36 -8.49 -17.77 9.88
N ILE A 37 -9.56 -17.05 9.54
CA ILE A 37 -9.85 -15.72 10.08
C ILE A 37 -10.88 -15.75 11.23
N GLY A 38 -10.92 -14.68 12.02
CA GLY A 38 -11.97 -14.47 13.02
C GLY A 38 -11.69 -15.00 14.43
N ILE A 39 -10.49 -15.55 14.69
CA ILE A 39 -10.08 -15.96 16.03
C ILE A 39 -9.10 -14.96 16.67
N PRO A 40 -9.07 -14.85 18.01
CA PRO A 40 -8.22 -13.88 18.71
C PRO A 40 -6.74 -13.95 18.35
N TYR A 41 -6.22 -15.16 18.09
CA TYR A 41 -4.81 -15.38 17.73
C TYR A 41 -4.43 -14.68 16.42
N PHE A 42 -5.19 -14.91 15.34
CA PHE A 42 -4.90 -14.29 14.05
C PHE A 42 -5.31 -12.81 13.99
N ASN A 43 -6.31 -12.37 14.77
CA ASN A 43 -6.62 -10.94 14.91
C ASN A 43 -5.47 -10.16 15.58
N ALA A 44 -4.79 -10.77 16.57
CA ALA A 44 -3.61 -10.17 17.18
C ALA A 44 -2.45 -10.04 16.17
N MET A 45 -2.29 -11.03 15.29
CA MET A 45 -1.32 -10.98 14.19
C MET A 45 -1.66 -9.91 13.16
N GLU A 46 -2.93 -9.78 12.75
CA GLU A 46 -3.41 -8.71 11.87
C GLU A 46 -3.09 -7.33 12.46
N ALA A 47 -3.38 -7.12 13.75
CA ALA A 47 -3.06 -5.87 14.42
C ALA A 47 -1.55 -5.59 14.44
N GLY A 48 -0.70 -6.63 14.58
CA GLY A 48 0.75 -6.52 14.47
C GLY A 48 1.22 -6.16 13.06
N GLY A 49 0.70 -6.87 12.05
CA GLY A 49 0.99 -6.63 10.63
C GLY A 49 0.62 -5.21 10.21
N ASN A 50 -0.55 -4.71 10.60
CA ASN A 50 -0.97 -3.34 10.34
C ASN A 50 -0.03 -2.28 10.95
N ARG A 51 0.52 -2.53 12.15
CA ARG A 51 1.52 -1.63 12.75
C ARG A 51 2.82 -1.65 11.96
N ALA A 52 3.34 -2.83 11.63
CA ALA A 52 4.55 -2.98 10.85
C ALA A 52 4.41 -2.37 9.45
N ALA A 53 3.25 -2.52 8.81
CA ALA A 53 2.97 -1.96 7.50
C ALA A 53 3.08 -0.42 7.49
N LYS A 54 2.54 0.21 8.54
CA LYS A 54 2.66 1.66 8.75
C LYS A 54 4.11 2.09 8.94
N ASP A 55 4.87 1.35 9.74
CA ASP A 55 6.27 1.69 10.05
C ASP A 55 7.18 1.49 8.82
N LEU A 56 6.87 0.52 7.97
CA LEU A 56 7.63 0.17 6.76
C LEU A 56 7.15 0.90 5.50
N GLY A 57 5.97 1.53 5.54
CA GLY A 57 5.40 2.23 4.39
C GLY A 57 4.89 1.29 3.29
N VAL A 58 4.53 0.05 3.63
CA VAL A 58 4.01 -0.97 2.71
C VAL A 58 2.48 -1.11 2.85
N ASP A 59 1.84 -1.69 1.83
CA ASP A 59 0.43 -2.06 1.89
C ASP A 59 0.32 -3.50 2.41
N PHE A 60 -0.47 -3.70 3.47
CA PHE A 60 -0.67 -5.00 4.09
C PHE A 60 -2.03 -5.58 3.73
N VAL A 61 -2.03 -6.81 3.20
CA VAL A 61 -3.23 -7.54 2.81
C VAL A 61 -3.45 -8.69 3.78
N TYR A 62 -4.50 -8.61 4.59
CA TYR A 62 -4.92 -9.70 5.46
C TYR A 62 -6.09 -10.44 4.84
N SER A 63 -5.87 -11.69 4.42
CA SER A 63 -6.89 -12.51 3.77
C SER A 63 -6.66 -13.98 4.04
N GLY A 64 -7.68 -14.70 4.46
CA GLY A 64 -7.61 -16.12 4.77
C GLY A 64 -9.00 -16.77 4.78
N PRO A 65 -9.06 -18.11 4.80
CA PRO A 65 -10.33 -18.83 4.79
C PRO A 65 -11.06 -18.70 6.14
N VAL A 66 -12.35 -19.01 6.18
CA VAL A 66 -13.13 -19.04 7.43
C VAL A 66 -13.05 -20.37 8.17
N ASP A 67 -12.47 -21.39 7.53
CA ASP A 67 -12.27 -22.74 8.05
C ASP A 67 -10.92 -23.31 7.56
N THR A 68 -10.50 -24.47 8.06
CA THR A 68 -9.15 -25.04 7.84
C THR A 68 -8.99 -25.82 6.55
N ASN A 69 -9.80 -25.53 5.52
CA ASN A 69 -9.73 -26.23 4.25
C ASN A 69 -8.55 -25.73 3.40
N PRO A 70 -7.58 -26.60 3.05
CA PRO A 70 -6.42 -26.19 2.26
C PRO A 70 -6.76 -25.75 0.83
N VAL A 71 -7.88 -26.22 0.25
CA VAL A 71 -8.30 -25.81 -1.11
C VAL A 71 -8.71 -24.33 -1.12
N ASP A 72 -9.45 -23.89 -0.11
CA ASP A 72 -9.88 -22.50 0.02
C ASP A 72 -8.67 -21.58 0.23
N GLN A 73 -7.70 -22.03 1.04
CA GLN A 73 -6.45 -21.30 1.24
C GLN A 73 -5.62 -21.21 -0.05
N LEU A 74 -5.52 -22.29 -0.83
CA LEU A 74 -4.80 -22.30 -2.11
C LEU A 74 -5.41 -21.29 -3.10
N GLN A 75 -6.74 -21.24 -3.20
CA GLN A 75 -7.41 -20.28 -4.09
C GLN A 75 -7.15 -18.83 -3.65
N ILE A 76 -7.13 -18.56 -2.35
CA ILE A 76 -6.78 -17.24 -1.81
C ILE A 76 -5.35 -16.85 -2.19
N VAL A 77 -4.38 -17.76 -2.00
CA VAL A 77 -2.97 -17.51 -2.37
C VAL A 77 -2.83 -17.23 -3.86
N GLN A 78 -3.49 -18.03 -4.72
CA GLN A 78 -3.43 -17.81 -6.17
C GLN A 78 -3.99 -16.44 -6.55
N ASN A 79 -5.12 -16.04 -5.98
CA ASN A 79 -5.72 -14.74 -6.23
C ASN A 79 -4.82 -13.58 -5.77
N LEU A 80 -4.03 -13.75 -4.69
CA LEU A 80 -3.09 -12.75 -4.19
C LEU A 80 -1.85 -12.63 -5.07
N ILE A 81 -1.35 -13.76 -5.58
CA ILE A 81 -0.28 -13.78 -6.59
C ILE A 81 -0.71 -13.03 -7.84
N ASP A 82 -1.94 -13.28 -8.33
CA ASP A 82 -2.49 -12.61 -9.51
C ASP A 82 -2.67 -11.09 -9.30
N GLN A 83 -2.82 -10.64 -8.05
CA GLN A 83 -2.88 -9.22 -7.65
C GLN A 83 -1.50 -8.55 -7.53
N GLY A 84 -0.41 -9.30 -7.73
CA GLY A 84 0.96 -8.80 -7.63
C GLY A 84 1.39 -8.51 -6.19
N VAL A 85 0.92 -9.32 -5.24
CA VAL A 85 1.39 -9.26 -3.85
C VAL A 85 2.71 -10.04 -3.71
N GLU A 86 3.63 -9.51 -2.90
CA GLU A 86 4.96 -10.08 -2.61
C GLU A 86 4.97 -10.99 -1.38
#